data_AF-A0A8J3NC87-F1
#
_entry.id   AF-A0A8J3NC87-F1
#
_cell.length_a   1.000
_cell.length_b   1.000
_cell.length_c   1.000
_cell.angle_alpha   90.00
_cell.angle_beta   90.00
_cell.angle_gamma   90.00
#
_symmetry.space_group_name_H-M   'P 1'
#
loop_
_entity.id
_entity.type
_entity.pdbx_description
1 polymer ?
#
loop_
_entity_poly.entity_id
_entity_poly.type
_entity_poly.pdbx_seq_one_letter_code
_entity_poly.pdbx_strand_id
1 'polypeptide(L)'
;MPRRLMYVQLKSGHDTDRGPSWIAWVEFTRTWATARVHGRTLRRWNGVAGNFIDVDTDEEFWLSGPKRDRSDGRYGPGQPTVDEDAREAYEEFLAGGPLPGHERR
;
A
#
# COMPACT_ATOMS: atom_id res chain seq x y z
N MET A 1 17.00 0.52 -2.26
CA MET A 1 15.80 0.15 -3.05
C MET A 1 14.89 1.37 -3.10
N PRO A 2 14.22 1.70 -4.21
CA PRO A 2 13.29 2.82 -4.22
C PRO A 2 12.19 2.60 -3.18
N ARG A 3 12.01 3.58 -2.30
CA ARG A 3 10.96 3.62 -1.28
C ARG A 3 9.82 4.51 -1.79
N ARG A 4 8.57 4.07 -1.65
CA ARG A 4 7.39 4.82 -2.07
C ARG A 4 6.37 4.88 -0.94
N LEU A 5 5.69 6.02 -0.84
CA LEU A 5 4.53 6.15 0.02
C LEU A 5 3.35 5.47 -0.68
N MET A 6 2.78 4.43 -0.06
CA MET A 6 1.76 3.59 -0.67
C MET A 6 0.57 3.39 0.28
N TYR A 7 -0.61 3.23 -0.32
CA TYR A 7 -1.72 2.56 0.31
C TYR A 7 -1.51 1.03 0.23
N VAL A 8 -1.68 0.35 1.35
CA VAL A 8 -1.53 -1.10 1.49
C VAL A 8 -2.78 -1.64 2.16
N GLN A 9 -3.39 -2.69 1.62
CA GLN A 9 -4.56 -3.34 2.24
C GLN A 9 -4.41 -4.85 2.21
N LEU A 10 -4.69 -5.51 3.33
CA LEU A 10 -4.84 -6.96 3.40
C LEU A 10 -6.20 -7.37 2.82
N LYS A 11 -6.21 -8.30 1.89
CA LYS A 11 -7.41 -8.76 1.16
C LYS A 11 -7.87 -10.13 1.62
N SER A 12 -6.93 -11.02 1.96
CA SER A 12 -7.26 -12.36 2.47
C SER A 12 -8.09 -12.31 3.75
N GLY A 13 -9.07 -13.21 3.89
CA GLY A 13 -9.91 -13.32 5.08
C GLY A 13 -10.96 -12.22 5.26
N HIS A 14 -11.16 -11.36 4.25
CA HIS A 14 -12.08 -10.21 4.34
C HIS A 14 -12.99 -10.10 3.10
N ASP A 15 -14.26 -10.48 3.25
CA ASP A 15 -15.25 -10.63 2.15
C ASP A 15 -15.63 -9.36 1.36
N THR A 16 -15.06 -8.18 1.63
CA THR A 16 -15.54 -6.94 0.97
C THR A 16 -14.60 -5.73 1.08
N ASP A 17 -13.30 -5.83 0.78
CA ASP A 17 -12.39 -4.66 0.94
C ASP A 17 -12.39 -4.08 2.38
N ARG A 18 -12.76 -4.90 3.37
CA ARG A 18 -12.87 -4.52 4.79
C ARG A 18 -11.66 -4.94 5.62
N GLY A 19 -10.63 -5.47 4.96
CA GLY A 19 -9.40 -5.81 5.63
C GLY A 19 -8.67 -4.56 6.12
N PRO A 20 -7.78 -4.73 7.11
CA PRO A 20 -6.96 -3.65 7.62
C PRO A 20 -6.16 -3.02 6.48
N SER A 21 -6.00 -1.70 6.55
CA SER A 21 -5.30 -0.93 5.55
C SER A 21 -4.42 0.14 6.17
N TRP A 22 -3.36 0.49 5.45
CA TRP A 22 -2.29 1.34 5.91
C TRP A 22 -1.84 2.33 4.85
N ILE A 23 -1.39 3.49 5.31
CA ILE A 23 -0.46 4.33 4.57
C ILE A 23 0.92 4.04 5.11
N ALA A 24 1.76 3.43 4.29
CA ALA A 24 3.05 2.91 4.69
C ALA A 24 4.09 3.20 3.62
N TRP A 25 5.34 3.26 4.05
CA TRP A 25 6.44 3.22 3.12
C TRP A 25 6.71 1.79 2.66
N VAL A 26 6.78 1.61 1.35
CA VAL A 26 7.04 0.32 0.72
C VAL A 26 8.35 0.39 -0.05
N GLU A 27 9.24 -0.56 0.23
CA GLU A 27 10.47 -0.72 -0.54
C GLU A 27 10.25 -1.65 -1.71
N PHE A 28 10.51 -1.17 -2.93
CA PHE A 28 10.39 -1.98 -4.14
C PHE A 28 11.74 -2.37 -4.70
N THR A 29 11.81 -3.56 -5.30
CA THR A 29 12.92 -3.90 -6.20
C THR A 29 12.91 -3.01 -7.44
N ARG A 30 14.03 -2.91 -8.16
CA ARG A 30 14.14 -2.10 -9.39
C ARG A 30 13.08 -2.45 -10.44
N THR A 31 12.63 -3.70 -10.47
CA THR A 31 11.62 -4.21 -11.41
C THR A 31 10.18 -4.08 -10.90
N TRP A 32 9.96 -3.57 -9.69
CA TRP A 32 8.65 -3.50 -9.03
C TRP A 32 7.99 -4.87 -8.80
N ALA A 33 8.74 -5.96 -8.96
CA ALA A 33 8.20 -7.31 -8.82
C ALA A 33 8.10 -7.76 -7.35
N THR A 34 8.80 -7.08 -6.44
CA THR A 34 8.81 -7.39 -5.01
C THR A 34 8.69 -6.12 -4.21
N ALA A 35 7.84 -6.15 -3.19
CA ALA A 35 7.64 -5.10 -2.20
C ALA A 35 8.02 -5.62 -0.81
N ARG A 36 8.58 -4.76 0.04
CA ARG A 36 8.79 -5.04 1.46
C ARG A 36 8.10 -3.97 2.31
N VAL A 37 7.29 -4.41 3.26
CA VAL A 37 6.51 -3.55 4.17
C VAL A 37 6.16 -4.33 5.43
N HIS A 38 6.23 -3.71 6.60
CA HIS A 38 5.88 -4.32 7.90
C HIS A 38 6.57 -5.67 8.17
N GLY A 39 7.83 -5.82 7.74
CA GLY A 39 8.58 -7.08 7.87
C GLY A 39 8.17 -8.19 6.89
N ARG A 40 7.15 -7.96 6.06
CA ARG A 40 6.66 -8.90 5.05
C ARG A 40 7.37 -8.71 3.71
N THR A 41 7.51 -9.81 2.97
CA THR A 41 7.98 -9.78 1.58
C THR A 41 6.83 -10.14 0.66
N LEU A 42 6.41 -9.18 -0.17
CA LEU A 42 5.30 -9.34 -1.08
C LEU A 42 5.80 -9.48 -2.52
N ARG A 43 5.28 -10.47 -3.23
CA ARG A 43 5.52 -10.73 -4.65
C ARG A 43 4.38 -10.16 -5.48
N ARG A 44 4.68 -9.49 -6.59
CA ARG A 44 3.67 -9.05 -7.55
C ARG A 44 2.89 -10.26 -8.06
N TRP A 45 1.57 -10.19 -8.00
CA TRP A 45 0.68 -11.29 -8.28
C TRP A 45 -0.61 -10.79 -8.93
N ASN A 46 -1.29 -11.62 -9.72
CA ASN A 46 -2.61 -11.31 -10.24
C ASN A 46 -3.61 -12.21 -9.52
N GLY A 47 -3.97 -11.81 -8.30
CA GLY A 47 -4.89 -12.54 -7.44
C GLY A 47 -6.35 -12.24 -7.77
N VAL A 48 -7.24 -12.84 -6.98
CA VAL A 48 -8.69 -12.59 -7.10
C VAL A 48 -9.04 -11.21 -6.56
N ALA A 49 -8.38 -10.80 -5.48
CA ALA A 49 -8.67 -9.57 -4.74
C ALA A 49 -7.44 -8.65 -4.58
N GLY A 50 -6.23 -9.19 -4.62
CA GLY A 50 -4.97 -8.47 -4.48
C GLY A 50 -4.11 -8.42 -5.75
N ASN A 51 -3.18 -7.47 -5.79
CA ASN A 51 -2.15 -7.33 -6.83
C ASN A 51 -0.74 -7.71 -6.33
N PHE A 52 -0.63 -8.11 -5.06
CA PHE A 52 0.55 -8.71 -4.45
C PHE A 52 0.11 -9.88 -3.56
N ILE A 53 1.04 -10.81 -3.31
CA ILE A 53 0.87 -11.94 -2.40
C ILE A 53 2.06 -12.01 -1.45
N ASP A 54 1.83 -12.27 -0.17
CA ASP A 54 2.87 -12.54 0.81
C ASP A 54 3.52 -13.90 0.50
N VAL A 55 4.85 -13.93 0.42
CA VAL A 55 5.59 -15.16 0.04
C VAL A 55 5.60 -16.20 1.15
N ASP A 56 5.33 -15.81 2.39
CA ASP A 56 5.37 -16.69 3.55
C ASP A 56 3.97 -17.21 3.96
N THR A 57 2.92 -16.43 3.71
CA THR A 57 1.55 -16.74 4.19
C THR A 57 0.52 -16.95 3.08
N ASP A 58 0.87 -16.72 1.81
CA ASP A 58 -0.07 -16.69 0.68
C ASP A 58 -1.23 -15.70 0.83
N GLU A 59 -1.11 -14.71 1.73
CA GLU A 59 -2.11 -13.67 1.89
C GLU A 59 -2.06 -12.67 0.72
N GLU A 60 -3.22 -12.36 0.15
CA GLU A 60 -3.33 -11.37 -0.91
C GLU A 60 -3.37 -9.95 -0.34
N PHE A 61 -2.64 -9.06 -0.98
CA PHE A 61 -2.55 -7.65 -0.65
C PHE A 61 -2.89 -6.78 -1.86
N TRP A 62 -3.51 -5.64 -1.60
CA TRP A 62 -3.69 -4.57 -2.57
C TRP A 62 -2.75 -3.41 -2.25
N LEU A 63 -1.86 -3.09 -3.20
CA LEU A 63 -0.94 -1.97 -3.13
C LEU A 63 -1.27 -0.95 -4.22
N SER A 64 -1.42 0.32 -3.85
CA SER A 64 -1.59 1.44 -4.78
C SER A 64 -0.94 2.70 -4.22
N GLY A 65 -0.77 3.74 -5.05
CA GLY A 65 -0.47 5.06 -4.51
C GLY A 65 -1.67 5.55 -3.68
N PRO A 66 -1.45 6.26 -2.57
CA PRO A 66 -2.53 6.83 -1.79
C PRO A 66 -3.27 7.91 -2.57
N LYS A 67 -4.58 8.05 -2.34
CA LYS A 67 -5.39 9.10 -2.93
C LYS A 67 -5.48 10.30 -2.01
N ARG A 68 -5.52 11.48 -2.63
CA ARG A 68 -5.60 12.75 -1.91
C ARG A 68 -6.98 12.99 -1.26
N ASP A 69 -8.03 12.43 -1.84
CA ASP A 69 -9.39 12.44 -1.32
C ASP A 69 -9.65 11.36 -0.24
N ARG A 70 -8.62 10.56 0.07
CA ARG A 70 -8.68 9.43 1.02
C ARG A 70 -9.72 8.37 0.66
N SER A 71 -10.12 8.27 -0.61
CA SER A 71 -11.07 7.26 -1.12
C SER A 71 -10.38 5.94 -1.53
N ASP A 72 -9.25 5.61 -0.91
CA ASP A 72 -8.42 4.44 -1.25
C ASP A 72 -9.18 3.11 -1.04
N GLY A 73 -9.94 3.01 0.04
CA GLY A 73 -10.80 1.86 0.31
C GLY A 73 -12.05 1.88 -0.56
N ARG A 74 -12.28 0.82 -1.34
CA ARG A 74 -13.44 0.70 -2.23
C ARG A 74 -14.76 0.52 -1.46
N TYR A 75 -14.74 -0.25 -0.36
CA TYR A 75 -15.90 -0.55 0.52
C TYR A 75 -15.52 -0.73 2.02
N GLY A 76 -14.33 -0.26 2.43
CA GLY A 76 -13.75 -0.49 3.75
C GLY A 76 -14.28 0.43 4.87
N PRO A 77 -14.15 0.04 6.16
CA PRO A 77 -14.90 0.63 7.28
C PRO A 77 -14.33 1.95 7.83
N GLY A 78 -13.25 2.51 7.27
CA GLY A 78 -12.62 3.70 7.81
C GLY A 78 -11.32 4.08 7.08
N GLN A 79 -10.76 5.23 7.46
CA GLN A 79 -9.47 5.69 6.91
C GLN A 79 -8.35 4.69 7.25
N PRO A 80 -7.37 4.50 6.35
CA PRO A 80 -6.21 3.65 6.62
C PRO A 80 -5.45 4.14 7.87
N THR A 81 -4.82 3.19 8.56
CA THR A 81 -3.86 3.53 9.62
C THR A 81 -2.61 4.13 8.98
N VAL A 82 -2.18 5.31 9.40
CA VAL A 82 -0.97 5.94 8.87
C VAL A 82 0.19 5.51 9.75
N ASP A 83 1.21 4.88 9.17
CA ASP A 83 2.44 4.56 9.86
C ASP A 83 3.11 5.85 10.35
N GLU A 84 3.71 5.82 11.53
CA GLU A 84 4.21 7.04 12.17
C GLU A 84 5.31 7.73 11.34
N ASP A 85 6.17 6.95 10.69
CA ASP A 85 7.22 7.46 9.80
C ASP A 85 6.71 7.88 8.41
N ALA A 86 5.46 7.55 8.09
CA ALA A 86 4.76 7.95 6.86
C ALA A 86 3.88 9.19 7.06
N ARG A 87 3.58 9.57 8.32
CA ARG A 87 2.63 10.63 8.67
C ARG A 87 2.93 11.96 8.02
N GLU A 88 4.13 12.50 8.24
CA GLU A 88 4.54 13.82 7.73
C GLU A 88 4.44 13.88 6.20
N ALA A 89 5.03 12.88 5.53
CA ALA A 89 5.00 12.77 4.07
C ALA A 89 3.58 12.64 3.51
N TYR A 90 2.70 11.93 4.22
CA TYR A 90 1.31 11.79 3.83
C TYR A 90 0.52 13.09 4.02
N GLU A 91 0.74 13.81 5.11
CA GLU A 91 0.14 15.12 5.36
C GLU A 91 0.55 16.16 4.31
N GLU A 92 1.83 16.19 3.91
CA GLU A 92 2.30 17.05 2.82
C GLU A 92 1.63 16.70 1.48
N PHE A 93 1.53 15.40 1.17
CA PHE A 93 0.83 14.93 -0.02
C PHE A 93 -0.64 15.36 -0.03
N LEU A 94 -1.31 15.26 1.13
CA LEU A 94 -2.70 15.69 1.32
C LEU A 94 -2.87 17.21 1.17
N ALA A 95 -1.88 18.00 1.58
CA ALA A 95 -1.85 19.44 1.43
C ALA A 95 -1.58 19.93 -0.01
N GLY A 96 -1.36 19.01 -0.96
CA GLY A 96 -1.11 19.34 -2.36
C GLY A 96 0.30 19.03 -2.86
N GLY A 97 1.20 18.61 -1.97
CA GLY A 97 2.57 18.22 -2.31
C GLY A 97 2.65 17.01 -3.25
N PRO A 98 3.80 16.79 -3.89
CA PRO A 98 4.01 15.63 -4.76
C PRO A 98 3.96 14.33 -3.96
N LEU A 99 3.52 13.23 -4.59
CA LEU A 99 3.57 11.91 -3.95
C LEU A 99 5.01 11.40 -3.86
N PRO A 100 5.57 11.17 -2.65
CA PRO A 100 6.96 10.77 -2.52
C PRO A 100 7.27 9.43 -3.17
N GLY A 101 8.40 9.38 -3.89
CA GLY A 101 8.85 8.19 -4.62
C GLY A 101 8.10 7.93 -5.94
N HIS A 102 7.06 8.71 -6.26
CA HIS A 102 6.40 8.72 -7.58
C HIS A 102 7.10 9.68 -8.54
N GLU A 103 8.42 9.49 -8.73
CA GLU A 103 9.14 10.16 -9.79
C GLU A 103 8.82 9.43 -11.11
N ARG A 104 8.23 10.16 -12.07
CA ARG A 104 8.04 9.68 -13.44
C ARG A 104 9.43 9.44 -14.02
N ARG A 105 9.73 8.18 -14.35
CA ARG A 105 10.79 7.88 -15.31
C ARG A 105 10.25 8.06 -16.73
#